data_AF-A0A2T7NK06-F1
#
_entry.id   AF-A0A2T7NK06-F1
#
_cell.length_a   1.000
_cell.length_b   1.000
_cell.length_c   1.000
_cell.angle_alpha   90.00
_cell.angle_beta   90.00
_cell.angle_gamma   90.00
#
_symmetry.space_group_name_H-M   'P 1'
#
loop_
_entity.id
_entity.type
_entity.pdbx_description
1 polymer ?
#
loop_
_entity_poly.entity_id
_entity_poly.type
_entity_poly.pdbx_seq_one_letter_code
_entity_poly.pdbx_strand_id
1 'polypeptide(L)'
;MPSSAAGLALKASYTTFGCDKAHQCDNGLCIHPDWRCNGHDDCGDDTDERNCTGPNDTSGMVHSYLVAICLILGILAGVVLAVCIPRLMRRYRHNAYRSFRDEPVVT
;
A
#
# COMPACT_ATOMS: atom_id res chain seq x y z
N MET A 1 16.72 -43.83 24.56
CA MET A 1 16.37 -42.67 25.41
C MET A 1 17.51 -41.66 25.31
N PRO A 2 17.21 -40.44 24.84
CA PRO A 2 17.36 -39.27 25.71
C PRO A 2 16.06 -38.46 25.76
N SER A 3 16.00 -37.60 26.77
CA SER A 3 14.81 -37.07 27.42
C SER A 3 14.36 -35.71 26.89
N SER A 4 13.05 -35.49 26.98
CA SER A 4 12.28 -34.24 27.13
C SER A 4 12.94 -32.89 26.83
N ALA A 5 12.44 -32.24 25.78
CA ALA A 5 12.10 -30.82 25.78
C ALA A 5 10.91 -30.60 24.82
N ALA A 6 9.70 -30.39 25.36
CA ALA A 6 8.54 -30.00 24.57
C ALA A 6 8.64 -28.50 24.25
N GLY A 7 9.50 -28.14 23.28
CA GLY A 7 9.50 -26.83 22.65
C GLY A 7 8.52 -26.83 21.47
N LEU A 8 7.74 -25.77 21.31
CA LEU A 8 6.86 -25.58 20.16
C LEU A 8 7.74 -25.41 18.90
N ALA A 9 8.01 -26.53 18.22
CA ALA A 9 8.78 -26.52 16.98
C ALA A 9 7.94 -25.83 15.90
N LEU A 10 8.22 -24.55 15.65
CA LEU A 10 7.77 -23.87 14.44
C LEU A 10 8.39 -24.60 13.25
N LYS A 11 7.63 -25.53 12.67
CA LYS A 11 7.97 -26.11 11.37
C LYS A 11 7.86 -25.00 10.33
N ALA A 12 8.99 -24.36 10.03
CA ALA A 12 9.09 -23.48 8.88
C ALA A 12 8.94 -24.35 7.62
N SER A 13 7.85 -24.16 6.88
CA SER A 13 7.69 -24.72 5.55
C SER A 13 8.29 -23.72 4.57
N TYR A 14 9.47 -24.01 4.04
CA TYR A 14 10.12 -23.23 3.00
C TYR A 14 10.29 -24.09 1.76
N THR A 15 9.99 -23.54 0.60
CA THR A 15 10.30 -24.15 -0.68
C THR A 15 11.70 -23.71 -1.08
N THR A 16 12.62 -24.65 -1.26
CA THR A 16 13.93 -24.35 -1.86
C THR A 16 13.75 -24.14 -3.35
N PHE A 17 14.04 -22.94 -3.84
CA PHE A 17 14.07 -22.66 -5.26
C PHE A 17 15.36 -23.22 -5.88
N GLY A 18 15.23 -23.98 -6.98
CA GLY A 18 16.35 -24.54 -7.72
C GLY A 18 16.83 -23.57 -8.79
N CYS A 19 18.14 -23.30 -8.84
CA CYS A 19 18.70 -22.47 -9.90
C CYS A 19 18.88 -23.28 -11.18
N ASP A 20 17.85 -23.25 -12.02
CA ASP A 20 17.96 -23.71 -13.40
C ASP A 20 18.67 -22.66 -14.25
N LYS A 21 19.27 -23.10 -15.38
CA LYS A 21 19.93 -22.19 -16.34
C LYS A 21 19.02 -21.07 -16.88
N ALA A 22 17.70 -21.26 -16.81
CA ALA A 22 16.71 -20.26 -17.22
C ALA A 22 16.56 -19.09 -16.23
N HIS A 23 17.10 -19.22 -15.01
CA HIS A 23 16.99 -18.25 -13.91
C HIS A 23 18.36 -17.68 -13.51
N GLN A 24 19.36 -17.86 -14.38
CA GLN A 24 20.73 -17.43 -14.15
C GLN A 24 21.00 -16.16 -14.97
N CYS A 25 21.54 -15.13 -14.30
CA CYS A 25 22.05 -13.90 -14.89
C CYS A 25 23.29 -14.16 -15.75
N ASP A 26 23.72 -13.20 -16.58
CA ASP A 26 24.93 -13.38 -17.40
C ASP A 26 26.20 -13.45 -16.54
N ASN A 27 26.22 -12.74 -15.40
CA ASN A 27 27.29 -12.83 -14.40
C ASN A 27 27.28 -14.16 -13.59
N GLY A 28 26.31 -15.05 -13.84
CA GLY A 28 26.18 -16.34 -13.16
C GLY A 28 25.39 -16.31 -11.85
N LEU A 29 24.89 -15.14 -11.43
CA LEU A 29 24.02 -15.02 -10.26
C LEU A 29 22.68 -15.72 -10.51
N CYS A 30 22.14 -16.35 -9.47
CA CYS A 30 20.84 -17.01 -9.50
C CYS A 30 19.82 -16.14 -8.78
N ILE A 31 18.75 -15.78 -9.47
CA ILE A 31 17.66 -14.98 -8.91
C ILE A 31 16.33 -15.73 -8.97
N HIS A 32 15.35 -15.27 -8.19
CA HIS A 32 14.01 -15.84 -8.24
C HIS A 32 13.32 -15.46 -9.57
N PRO A 33 12.46 -16.31 -10.16
CA PRO A 33 11.76 -16.00 -11.41
C PRO A 33 10.89 -14.75 -11.30
N ASP A 34 10.32 -14.50 -10.12
CA ASP A 34 9.53 -13.30 -9.82
C ASP A 34 10.37 -12.01 -9.81
N TRP A 35 11.70 -12.13 -9.80
CA TRP A 35 12.62 -10.99 -9.84
C TRP A 35 13.04 -10.63 -11.26
N ARG A 36 12.67 -11.44 -12.27
CA ARG A 36 12.91 -11.07 -13.66
C ARG A 36 11.87 -10.06 -14.12
N CYS A 37 12.32 -8.98 -14.76
CA CYS A 37 11.47 -7.95 -15.34
C CYS A 37 10.55 -7.28 -14.31
N ASN A 38 11.06 -7.07 -13.08
CA ASN A 38 10.32 -6.46 -11.99
C ASN A 38 10.60 -4.95 -11.85
N GLY A 39 11.49 -4.39 -12.68
CA GLY A 39 11.94 -3.00 -12.64
C GLY A 39 13.11 -2.72 -11.71
N HIS A 40 13.78 -3.75 -11.18
CA HIS A 40 14.93 -3.66 -10.29
C HIS A 40 16.08 -4.52 -10.79
N ASP A 41 17.32 -4.01 -10.69
CA ASP A 41 18.52 -4.78 -11.00
C ASP A 41 18.85 -5.73 -9.84
N ASP A 42 18.24 -6.91 -9.84
CA ASP A 42 18.52 -7.96 -8.86
C ASP A 42 19.77 -8.77 -9.26
N CYS A 43 20.13 -8.79 -10.55
CA CYS A 43 21.35 -9.44 -11.02
C CYS A 43 22.64 -8.67 -10.69
N GLY A 44 22.58 -7.34 -10.57
CA GLY A 44 23.74 -6.44 -10.46
C GLY A 44 24.45 -6.17 -11.80
N ASP A 45 23.94 -6.73 -12.89
CA ASP A 45 24.41 -6.54 -14.27
C ASP A 45 23.25 -6.17 -15.23
N ASP A 46 22.07 -5.88 -14.69
CA ASP A 46 20.79 -5.58 -15.37
C ASP A 46 20.30 -6.68 -16.33
N THR A 47 20.79 -7.92 -16.23
CA THR A 47 20.45 -8.96 -17.23
C THR A 47 19.07 -9.57 -17.04
N ASP A 48 18.55 -9.52 -15.82
CA ASP A 48 17.18 -9.82 -15.44
C ASP A 48 16.15 -8.82 -15.97
N GLU A 49 16.57 -7.59 -16.21
CA GLU A 49 15.72 -6.49 -16.70
C GLU A 49 15.84 -6.28 -18.23
N ARG A 50 16.61 -7.11 -18.93
CA ARG A 50 16.79 -7.07 -20.39
C ARG A 50 15.86 -8.02 -21.12
N ASN A 51 15.41 -7.61 -22.30
CA ASN A 51 14.64 -8.43 -23.24
C ASN A 51 13.33 -9.00 -22.66
N CYS A 52 12.63 -8.19 -21.86
CA CYS A 52 11.32 -8.53 -21.34
C CYS A 52 10.27 -8.41 -22.45
N THR A 53 9.65 -9.53 -22.83
CA THR A 53 8.69 -9.61 -23.96
C THR A 53 7.23 -9.63 -23.50
N GLY A 54 6.90 -8.90 -22.43
CA GLY A 54 5.55 -8.80 -21.87
C GLY A 54 4.91 -7.42 -22.15
N PRO A 55 3.61 -7.34 -22.48
CA PRO A 55 2.96 -6.05 -22.73
C PRO A 55 2.80 -5.15 -21.49
N ASN A 56 3.24 -5.56 -20.30
CA ASN A 56 3.24 -4.72 -19.09
C ASN A 56 4.26 -5.25 -18.07
N ASP A 57 5.56 -5.05 -18.30
CA ASP A 57 6.61 -5.26 -17.29
C ASP A 57 6.60 -4.14 -16.23
N THR A 58 5.46 -4.02 -15.56
CA THR A 58 5.30 -3.26 -14.31
C THR A 58 4.73 -4.17 -13.23
N SER A 59 5.09 -5.45 -13.28
CA SER A 59 4.68 -6.49 -12.33
C SER A 59 5.38 -6.28 -10.99
N GLY A 60 4.98 -5.25 -10.24
CA GLY A 60 5.51 -4.99 -8.89
C GLY A 60 5.49 -3.53 -8.46
N MET A 61 5.39 -2.58 -9.39
CA MET A 61 5.35 -1.17 -9.03
C MET A 61 3.94 -0.81 -8.55
N VAL A 62 3.77 -0.80 -7.22
CA VAL A 62 2.81 0.13 -6.60
C VAL A 62 3.18 1.52 -7.06
N HIS A 63 2.49 1.98 -8.09
CA HIS A 63 2.69 3.30 -8.64
C HIS A 63 2.65 4.31 -7.50
N SER A 64 3.80 4.90 -7.16
CA SER A 64 3.96 5.69 -5.92
C SER A 64 2.99 6.87 -5.86
N TYR A 65 2.50 7.32 -7.03
CA TYR A 65 1.44 8.31 -7.13
C TYR A 65 0.12 7.87 -6.48
N LEU A 66 -0.24 6.57 -6.49
CA LEU A 66 -1.47 6.09 -5.84
C LEU A 66 -1.41 6.23 -4.33
N VAL A 67 -0.25 5.92 -3.73
CA VAL A 67 -0.03 6.12 -2.30
C VAL A 67 -0.14 7.61 -1.95
N ALA A 68 0.52 8.47 -2.73
CA ALA A 68 0.44 9.91 -2.53
C ALA A 68 -1.00 10.45 -2.70
N ILE A 69 -1.74 10.01 -3.72
CA ILE A 69 -3.15 10.39 -3.94
C ILE A 69 -4.01 9.96 -2.75
N CYS A 70 -3.91 8.71 -2.31
CA CYS A 70 -4.68 8.21 -1.17
C CYS A 70 -4.40 9.00 0.11
N LEU A 71 -3.14 9.34 0.38
CA LEU A 71 -2.76 10.16 1.54
C LEU A 71 -3.33 11.58 1.44
N ILE A 72 -3.22 12.22 0.28
CA ILE A 72 -3.75 13.57 0.05
C ILE A 72 -5.28 13.57 0.19
N LEU A 73 -5.98 12.62 -0.42
CA LEU A 73 -7.44 12.51 -0.33
C LEU A 73 -7.90 12.25 1.11
N GLY A 74 -7.19 11.39 1.85
CA GLY A 74 -7.48 11.11 3.26
C GLY A 74 -7.30 12.33 4.15
N ILE A 75 -6.22 13.10 3.95
CA ILE A 75 -5.97 14.34 4.71
C ILE A 75 -7.02 15.40 4.37
N LEU A 76 -7.35 15.59 3.09
CA LEU A 76 -8.37 16.54 2.66
C LEU A 76 -9.75 16.19 3.25
N ALA A 77 -10.15 14.92 3.17
CA ALA A 77 -11.39 14.43 3.77
C ALA A 77 -11.38 14.65 5.29
N GLY A 78 -10.30 14.28 5.97
CA GLY A 78 -10.14 14.46 7.41
C GLY A 78 -10.26 15.92 7.86
N VAL A 79 -9.61 16.84 7.15
CA VAL A 79 -9.69 18.29 7.43
C VAL A 79 -11.11 18.81 7.20
N VAL A 80 -11.79 18.38 6.12
CA VAL A 80 -13.18 18.77 5.86
C VAL A 80 -14.10 18.28 6.98
N LEU A 81 -13.96 17.01 7.41
CA LEU A 81 -14.76 16.44 8.50
C LEU A 81 -14.47 17.10 9.86
N ALA A 82 -13.21 17.45 10.14
CA ALA A 82 -12.80 17.99 11.43
C ALA A 82 -13.02 19.51 11.56
N VAL A 83 -13.00 20.25 10.45
CA VAL A 83 -13.00 21.72 10.45
C VAL A 83 -14.23 22.29 9.76
N CYS A 84 -14.51 21.86 8.53
CA CYS A 84 -15.59 22.43 7.72
C CYS A 84 -16.96 21.96 8.23
N ILE A 85 -17.13 20.67 8.50
CA ILE A 85 -18.40 20.13 8.98
C ILE A 85 -18.80 20.71 10.35
N PRO A 86 -17.92 20.79 11.38
CA PRO A 86 -18.31 21.37 12.66
C PRO A 86 -18.64 22.86 12.55
N ARG A 87 -17.96 23.60 11.67
CA ARG A 87 -18.30 25.01 11.40
C ARG A 87 -19.63 25.16 10.68
N LEU A 88 -19.91 24.30 9.69
CA LEU A 88 -21.19 24.28 9.00
C LEU A 88 -22.33 23.89 9.96
N MET A 89 -22.13 22.87 10.79
CA MET A 89 -23.08 22.44 11.81
C MET A 89 -23.30 23.51 12.88
N ARG A 90 -22.25 24.24 13.31
CA ARG A 90 -22.40 25.41 14.19
C ARG A 90 -23.21 26.51 13.52
N ARG A 91 -22.98 26.78 12.24
CA ARG A 91 -23.72 27.80 11.48
C ARG A 91 -25.18 27.40 11.28
N TYR A 92 -25.44 26.13 10.99
CA TYR A 92 -26.79 25.57 10.88
C TYR A 92 -27.52 25.62 12.22
N ARG A 93 -26.89 25.18 13.33
CA ARG A 93 -27.46 25.34 14.69
C ARG A 93 -27.70 26.79 15.07
N HIS A 94 -26.79 27.70 14.72
CA HIS A 94 -26.97 29.13 15.00
C HIS A 94 -28.15 29.71 14.21
N ASN A 95 -28.31 29.35 12.94
CA ASN A 95 -29.45 29.79 12.12
C ASN A 95 -30.77 29.19 12.62
N ALA A 96 -30.80 27.92 13.03
CA ALA A 96 -31.97 27.32 13.66
C ALA A 96 -32.36 28.02 14.97
N TYR A 97 -31.36 28.40 15.80
CA TYR A 97 -31.60 29.18 17.02
C TYR A 97 -32.11 30.59 16.72
N ARG A 98 -31.62 31.22 15.65
CA ARG A 98 -32.07 32.56 15.21
C ARG A 98 -33.50 32.53 14.69
N SER A 99 -33.85 31.51 13.89
CA SER A 99 -35.21 31.30 13.38
C SER A 99 -36.25 31.14 14.49
N PHE A 100 -35.86 30.68 15.68
CA PHE A 100 -36.76 30.56 16.83
C PHE A 100 -36.94 31.88 17.60
N ARG A 101 -36.02 32.84 17.43
CA ARG A 101 -36.05 34.14 18.12
C ARG A 101 -36.85 35.20 17.36
N ASP A 102 -37.10 34.96 16.08
CA ASP A 102 -37.84 35.86 15.19
C ASP A 102 -39.35 35.54 15.16
N GLU A 103 -39.85 34.64 16.02
CA GLU A 103 -41.29 34.47 16.20
C GLU A 103 -41.83 35.67 17.00
N PRO A 104 -42.66 36.56 16.40
CA PRO A 104 -43.19 37.70 17.11
C PRO A 104 -44.09 37.21 18.24
N VAL A 105 -43.76 37.57 19.48
CA VAL A 105 -44.68 37.44 20.60
C VAL A 105 -45.93 38.23 20.23
N VAL A 106 -47.01 37.52 19.89
CA VAL A 106 -48.33 38.12 19.72
C VAL A 106 -48.76 38.63 21.10
N THR A 107 -48.60 39.94 21.30
CA THR A 107 -49.28 40.71 22.34
C THR A 107 -50.60 41.23 21.81
#